data_AF-A0A3B8NRM4-F1
#
_entry.id   AF-A0A3B8NRM4-F1
#
_cell.length_a   1.000
_cell.length_b   1.000
_cell.length_c   1.000
_cell.angle_alpha   90.00
_cell.angle_beta   90.00
_cell.angle_gamma   90.00
#
_symmetry.space_group_name_H-M   'P 1'
#
loop_
_entity.id
_entity.type
_entity.pdbx_description
1 polymer ?
#
loop_
_entity_poly.entity_id
_entity_poly.type
_entity_poly.pdbx_seq_one_letter_code
_entity_poly.pdbx_strand_id
1 'polypeptide(L)'
;MAGTAARPAGPVLMLTGTDDLAVLALAVALDLTLGEPPMRAHPTVWMGRITGFLESKAPKDGNAALLAGVLIALGLACLWGAAAYFAAVGLKEVHTLAYILVGAVLLKSTFSVRLLHREAALVRGHMERGDMERVRARMSSLVSRDPSNLTAEQATAATVESVSENINDSFLAPWLAFAIFGLPGAFVFRAVNTLDSMIGYRGVYERLGKASARLDDLINLAPARLGGLLLVTASAFLPGQRVTRAWSIMWRHHGRTSSPNAGWTMSSMAGALGVQLEKVDPDVGYQLGEPDRPLEPQDITRTIQSMYLVGAFGLAIALAVIYLRGSILL
;
A
#
# COMPACT_ATOMS: atom_id res chain seq x y z
N MET A 1 -13.14 -49.11 -24.20
CA MET A 1 -12.05 -48.66 -23.31
C MET A 1 -11.22 -47.63 -24.07
N ALA A 2 -11.58 -46.35 -23.98
CA ALA A 2 -10.74 -45.26 -24.47
C ALA A 2 -10.17 -44.59 -23.22
N GLY A 3 -8.85 -44.74 -23.03
CA GLY A 3 -8.14 -44.14 -21.92
C GLY A 3 -8.25 -42.63 -21.99
N THR A 4 -8.82 -42.03 -20.94
CA THR A 4 -8.68 -40.61 -20.65
C THR A 4 -7.20 -40.34 -20.43
N ALA A 5 -6.53 -39.80 -21.45
CA ALA A 5 -5.19 -39.27 -21.33
C ALA A 5 -5.19 -38.21 -20.22
N ALA A 6 -4.54 -38.51 -19.10
CA ALA A 6 -4.29 -37.55 -18.05
C ALA A 6 -3.55 -36.37 -18.67
N ARG A 7 -4.22 -35.20 -18.73
CA ARG A 7 -3.56 -33.96 -19.14
C ARG A 7 -2.37 -33.73 -18.21
N PRO A 8 -1.17 -33.40 -18.72
CA PRO A 8 -0.05 -33.08 -17.85
C PRO A 8 -0.41 -31.84 -17.03
N ALA A 9 -0.42 -31.99 -15.71
CA ALA A 9 -0.58 -30.89 -14.77
C ALA A 9 0.63 -29.96 -14.89
N GLY A 10 0.52 -28.96 -15.77
CA GLY A 10 1.56 -27.95 -15.92
C GLY A 10 1.59 -27.01 -14.70
N PRO A 11 2.73 -26.36 -14.42
CA PRO A 11 2.89 -25.41 -13.31
C PRO A 11 1.93 -24.21 -13.37
N VAL A 12 1.32 -23.96 -14.54
CA VAL A 12 0.36 -22.88 -14.79
C VAL A 12 -1.04 -23.17 -14.20
N LEU A 13 -1.40 -24.43 -13.96
CA LEU A 13 -2.71 -24.82 -13.43
C LEU A 13 -2.80 -24.83 -11.90
N MET A 14 -1.72 -24.51 -11.19
CA MET A 14 -1.66 -24.60 -9.72
C MET A 14 -2.16 -23.36 -8.98
N LEU A 15 -2.65 -22.32 -9.66
CA LEU A 15 -3.30 -21.14 -9.04
C LEU A 15 -4.83 -21.22 -9.14
N THR A 16 -5.41 -22.35 -8.72
CA THR A 16 -6.86 -22.53 -8.58
C THR A 16 -7.48 -21.40 -7.77
N GLY A 17 -8.46 -20.70 -8.36
CA GLY A 17 -9.05 -19.50 -7.74
C GLY A 17 -9.64 -19.76 -6.35
N THR A 18 -10.16 -20.97 -6.09
CA THR A 18 -10.79 -21.33 -4.81
C THR A 18 -9.84 -21.27 -3.62
N ASP A 19 -8.60 -21.74 -3.77
CA ASP A 19 -7.63 -21.76 -2.67
C ASP A 19 -7.18 -20.33 -2.34
N ASP A 20 -6.98 -19.51 -3.38
CA ASP A 20 -6.55 -18.11 -3.23
C ASP A 20 -7.64 -17.24 -2.60
N LEU A 21 -8.93 -17.55 -2.83
CA LEU A 21 -10.03 -16.93 -2.09
C LEU A 21 -9.89 -17.19 -0.58
N ALA A 22 -9.61 -18.44 -0.20
CA ALA A 22 -9.42 -18.82 1.20
C ALA A 22 -8.17 -18.18 1.79
N VAL A 23 -7.06 -18.12 1.04
CA VAL A 23 -5.82 -17.44 1.43
C VAL A 23 -6.06 -15.96 1.70
N LEU A 24 -6.72 -15.23 0.78
CA LEU A 24 -6.98 -13.80 0.95
C LEU A 24 -7.93 -13.54 2.12
N ALA A 25 -9.02 -14.29 2.22
CA ALA A 25 -9.98 -14.15 3.32
C ALA A 25 -9.32 -14.40 4.69
N LEU A 26 -8.52 -15.47 4.80
CA LEU A 26 -7.80 -15.80 6.03
C LEU A 26 -6.72 -14.74 6.34
N ALA A 27 -5.96 -14.28 5.35
CA ALA A 27 -4.94 -13.25 5.54
C ALA A 27 -5.55 -11.95 6.09
N VAL A 28 -6.68 -11.51 5.54
CA VAL A 28 -7.39 -10.31 6.02
C VAL A 28 -7.92 -10.53 7.44
N ALA A 29 -8.48 -11.70 7.74
CA ALA A 29 -8.91 -12.04 9.09
C ALA A 29 -7.74 -12.03 10.10
N LEU A 30 -6.57 -12.55 9.71
CA LEU A 30 -5.36 -12.52 10.52
C LEU A 30 -4.88 -11.08 10.75
N ASP A 31 -4.89 -10.22 9.74
CA ASP A 31 -4.48 -8.81 9.90
C ASP A 31 -5.41 -8.07 10.89
N LEU A 32 -6.72 -8.24 10.74
CA LEU A 32 -7.70 -7.58 11.59
C LEU A 32 -7.68 -8.10 13.04
N THR A 33 -7.25 -9.35 13.29
CA THR A 33 -7.27 -9.97 14.63
C THR A 33 -5.93 -10.01 15.34
N LEU A 34 -4.84 -10.30 14.63
CA LEU A 34 -3.50 -10.47 15.21
C LEU A 34 -2.56 -9.27 14.93
N GLY A 35 -2.82 -8.49 13.88
CA GLY A 35 -1.92 -7.41 13.45
C GLY A 35 -0.56 -7.93 12.97
N GLU A 36 0.49 -7.12 13.09
CA GLU A 36 1.81 -7.44 12.51
C GLU A 36 2.60 -8.52 13.26
N PRO A 37 3.32 -9.41 12.52
CA PRO A 37 4.24 -10.34 13.15
C PRO A 37 5.45 -9.63 13.78
N PRO A 38 6.16 -10.27 14.71
CA PRO A 38 7.39 -9.71 15.29
C PRO A 38 8.40 -9.34 14.19
N MET A 39 9.13 -8.22 14.36
CA MET A 39 10.07 -7.70 13.35
C MET A 39 11.09 -8.74 12.84
N ARG A 40 11.51 -9.67 13.70
CA ARG A 40 12.45 -10.74 13.34
C ARG A 40 11.89 -11.74 12.31
N ALA A 41 10.58 -11.87 12.23
CA ALA A 41 9.86 -12.82 11.39
C ALA A 41 9.09 -12.14 10.25
N HIS A 42 9.33 -10.85 9.99
CA HIS A 42 8.57 -10.07 9.02
C HIS A 42 9.35 -9.93 7.71
N PRO A 43 8.88 -10.50 6.58
CA PRO A 43 9.56 -10.43 5.28
C PRO A 43 9.89 -9.02 4.81
N THR A 44 9.00 -8.03 4.97
CA THR A 44 9.32 -6.62 4.69
C THR A 44 10.54 -6.10 5.45
N VAL A 45 10.74 -6.49 6.72
CA VAL A 45 11.94 -6.10 7.48
C VAL A 45 13.19 -6.74 6.88
N TRP A 46 13.10 -7.98 6.40
CA TRP A 46 14.20 -8.64 5.70
C TRP A 46 14.49 -8.00 4.35
N MET A 47 13.46 -7.66 3.57
CA MET A 47 13.58 -6.86 2.33
C MET A 47 14.37 -5.58 2.62
N GLY A 48 13.98 -4.83 3.65
CA GLY A 48 14.66 -3.57 3.98
C GLY A 48 16.10 -3.75 4.44
N ARG A 49 16.41 -4.79 5.23
CA ARG A 49 17.80 -5.10 5.62
C ARG A 49 18.68 -5.44 4.43
N ILE A 50 18.17 -6.23 3.48
CA ILE A 50 18.91 -6.58 2.27
C ILE A 50 19.09 -5.33 1.40
N THR A 51 18.05 -4.50 1.25
CA THR A 51 18.14 -3.21 0.55
C THR A 51 19.21 -2.31 1.15
N GLY A 52 19.21 -2.09 2.47
CA GLY A 52 20.22 -1.26 3.14
C GLY A 52 21.64 -1.81 3.01
N PHE A 53 21.80 -3.13 3.05
CA PHE A 53 23.10 -3.76 2.79
C PHE A 53 23.58 -3.53 1.35
N LEU A 54 22.70 -3.68 0.35
CA LEU A 54 23.05 -3.47 -1.05
C LEU A 54 23.31 -1.99 -1.35
N GLU A 55 22.52 -1.10 -0.77
CA GLU A 55 22.70 0.35 -0.85
C GLU A 55 24.06 0.78 -0.28
N SER A 56 24.46 0.26 0.88
CA SER A 56 25.76 0.59 1.48
C SER A 56 26.98 0.19 0.64
N LYS A 57 26.79 -0.75 -0.30
CA LYS A 57 27.82 -1.23 -1.24
C LYS A 57 27.71 -0.63 -2.63
N ALA A 58 26.64 0.10 -2.91
CA ALA A 58 26.38 0.61 -4.24
C ALA A 58 27.28 1.82 -4.57
N PRO A 59 27.60 2.06 -5.85
CA PRO A 59 28.19 3.32 -6.27
C PRO A 59 27.25 4.48 -5.93
N LYS A 60 27.83 5.60 -5.48
CA LYS A 60 27.03 6.77 -5.05
C LYS A 60 26.56 7.64 -6.21
N ASP A 61 27.37 7.76 -7.26
CA ASP A 61 27.13 8.71 -8.35
C ASP A 61 27.29 8.11 -9.75
N GLY A 62 26.77 8.85 -10.73
CA GLY A 62 26.94 8.57 -12.16
C GLY A 62 26.13 7.37 -12.69
N ASN A 63 26.52 6.88 -13.86
CA ASN A 63 25.82 5.78 -14.54
C ASN A 63 25.97 4.45 -13.82
N ALA A 64 27.05 4.26 -13.05
CA ALA A 64 27.26 3.06 -12.24
C ALA A 64 26.22 2.97 -11.11
N ALA A 65 25.90 4.09 -10.45
CA ALA A 65 24.83 4.14 -9.45
C ALA A 65 23.46 3.81 -10.06
N LEU A 66 23.15 4.36 -11.24
CA LEU A 66 21.91 4.05 -11.94
C LEU A 66 21.80 2.56 -12.32
N LEU A 67 22.87 1.98 -12.88
CA LEU A 67 22.90 0.56 -13.22
C LEU A 67 22.76 -0.33 -11.98
N ALA A 68 23.47 -0.01 -10.90
CA ALA A 68 23.32 -0.71 -9.62
C ALA A 68 21.88 -0.62 -9.11
N GLY A 69 21.25 0.55 -9.21
CA GLY A 69 19.85 0.79 -8.85
C GLY A 69 18.88 -0.10 -9.63
N VAL A 70 19.06 -0.20 -10.95
CA VAL A 70 18.28 -1.09 -11.82
C VAL A 70 18.46 -2.55 -11.40
N LEU A 71 19.70 -2.99 -11.16
CA LEU A 71 20.00 -4.36 -10.75
C LEU A 71 19.43 -4.69 -9.37
N ILE A 72 19.49 -3.76 -8.41
CA ILE A 72 18.89 -3.93 -7.08
C ILE A 72 17.37 -4.02 -7.21
N ALA A 73 16.74 -3.09 -7.94
CA ALA A 73 15.29 -3.05 -8.09
C ALA A 73 14.72 -4.31 -8.73
N LEU A 74 15.26 -4.70 -9.89
CA LEU A 74 14.82 -5.90 -10.60
C LEU A 74 15.26 -7.17 -9.87
N GLY A 75 16.48 -7.20 -9.34
CA GLY A 75 17.02 -8.37 -8.66
C GLY A 75 16.24 -8.73 -7.41
N LEU A 76 15.90 -7.74 -6.56
CA LEU A 76 15.10 -7.99 -5.36
C LEU A 76 13.64 -8.30 -5.68
N ALA A 77 13.03 -7.60 -6.64
CA ALA A 77 11.68 -7.94 -7.10
C ALA A 77 11.60 -9.40 -7.59
N CYS A 78 12.54 -9.81 -8.45
CA CYS A 78 12.64 -11.18 -8.95
C CYS A 78 12.93 -12.18 -7.82
N LEU A 79 13.85 -11.87 -6.91
CA LEU A 79 14.21 -12.75 -5.79
C LEU A 79 13.00 -13.04 -4.91
N TRP A 80 12.28 -12.00 -4.47
CA TRP A 80 11.13 -12.16 -3.58
C TRP A 80 9.92 -12.76 -4.30
N GLY A 81 9.70 -12.41 -5.56
CA GLY A 81 8.67 -13.04 -6.40
C GLY A 81 8.94 -14.53 -6.61
N ALA A 82 10.18 -14.90 -6.95
CA ALA A 82 10.58 -16.29 -7.14
C ALA A 82 10.51 -17.08 -5.82
N ALA A 83 10.97 -16.52 -4.70
CA ALA A 83 10.88 -17.15 -3.40
C ALA A 83 9.40 -17.43 -3.01
N ALA A 84 8.51 -16.45 -3.22
CA ALA A 84 7.09 -16.62 -2.97
C ALA A 84 6.45 -17.64 -3.93
N TYR A 85 6.88 -17.68 -5.20
CA TYR A 85 6.44 -18.67 -6.18
C TYR A 85 6.81 -20.09 -5.77
N PHE A 86 8.09 -20.35 -5.49
CA PHE A 86 8.55 -21.68 -5.08
C PHE A 86 7.97 -22.10 -3.73
N ALA A 87 7.77 -21.15 -2.80
CA ALA A 87 7.06 -21.42 -1.55
C ALA A 87 5.60 -21.83 -1.82
N ALA A 88 4.88 -21.11 -2.69
CA ALA A 88 3.50 -21.43 -3.04
C ALA A 88 3.38 -22.82 -3.67
N VAL A 89 4.25 -23.13 -4.66
CA VAL A 89 4.28 -24.44 -5.33
C VAL A 89 4.60 -25.55 -4.35
N GLY A 90 5.67 -25.41 -3.56
CA GLY A 90 6.06 -26.43 -2.58
C GLY A 90 4.99 -26.69 -1.52
N LEU A 91 4.30 -25.63 -1.06
CA LEU A 91 3.19 -25.78 -0.12
C LEU A 91 2.00 -26.53 -0.74
N LYS A 92 1.67 -26.26 -2.02
CA LYS A 92 0.60 -26.98 -2.72
C LYS A 92 0.95 -28.44 -3.00
N GLU A 93 2.20 -28.74 -3.34
CA GLU A 93 2.67 -30.11 -3.53
C GLU A 93 2.61 -30.93 -2.23
N VAL A 94 2.86 -30.29 -1.08
CA VAL A 94 2.72 -30.95 0.23
C VAL A 94 1.24 -31.17 0.56
N HIS A 95 0.44 -30.10 0.62
CA HIS A 95 -0.99 -30.20 0.94
C HIS A 95 -1.73 -28.87 0.71
N THR A 96 -2.94 -28.90 0.14
CA THR A 96 -3.77 -27.69 -0.08
C THR A 96 -3.99 -26.87 1.20
N LEU A 97 -4.27 -27.53 2.33
CA LEU A 97 -4.42 -26.84 3.62
C LEU A 97 -3.12 -26.14 4.07
N ALA A 98 -1.95 -26.72 3.80
CA ALA A 98 -0.67 -26.09 4.12
C ALA A 98 -0.47 -24.81 3.30
N TYR A 99 -0.82 -24.84 2.02
CA TYR A 99 -0.87 -23.66 1.18
C TYR A 99 -1.81 -22.58 1.73
N ILE A 100 -3.05 -22.95 2.10
CA ILE A 100 -4.02 -21.98 2.62
C ILE A 100 -3.50 -21.31 3.90
N LEU A 101 -3.04 -22.10 4.87
CA LEU A 101 -2.63 -21.59 6.18
C LEU A 101 -1.32 -20.78 6.09
N VAL A 102 -0.28 -21.34 5.48
CA VAL A 102 1.03 -20.68 5.39
C VAL A 102 1.00 -19.56 4.36
N GLY A 103 0.31 -19.76 3.24
CA GLY A 103 0.09 -18.73 2.22
C GLY A 103 -0.66 -17.53 2.77
N ALA A 104 -1.66 -17.71 3.64
CA ALA A 104 -2.33 -16.60 4.30
C ALA A 104 -1.39 -15.80 5.21
N VAL A 105 -0.51 -16.46 5.96
CA VAL A 105 0.51 -15.78 6.79
C VAL A 105 1.51 -15.02 5.92
N LEU A 106 1.97 -15.62 4.82
CA LEU A 106 2.87 -14.98 3.87
C LEU A 106 2.21 -13.76 3.22
N LEU A 107 0.98 -13.90 2.72
CA LEU A 107 0.22 -12.79 2.13
C LEU A 107 -0.06 -11.69 3.15
N LYS A 108 -0.45 -12.04 4.38
CA LYS A 108 -0.66 -11.04 5.45
C LYS A 108 0.58 -10.19 5.69
N SER A 109 1.78 -10.71 5.47
CA SER A 109 3.00 -9.94 5.64
C SER A 109 3.26 -8.88 4.56
N THR A 110 2.46 -8.85 3.49
CA THR A 110 2.60 -7.86 2.40
C THR A 110 1.64 -6.69 2.53
N PHE A 111 0.75 -6.67 3.53
CA PHE A 111 -0.25 -5.60 3.73
C PHE A 111 -0.54 -5.37 5.23
N SER A 112 -1.15 -4.23 5.58
CA SER A 112 -1.27 -3.77 6.97
C SER A 112 -2.46 -2.84 7.24
N VAL A 113 -3.71 -3.34 7.13
CA VAL A 113 -4.92 -2.53 7.39
C VAL A 113 -5.01 -2.11 8.84
N ARG A 114 -4.79 -3.06 9.77
CA ARG A 114 -4.89 -2.80 11.21
C ARG A 114 -3.80 -1.86 11.71
N LEU A 115 -2.58 -1.96 11.17
CA LEU A 115 -1.49 -1.05 11.54
C LEU A 115 -1.82 0.38 11.13
N LEU A 116 -2.31 0.58 9.89
CA LEU A 116 -2.67 1.90 9.39
C LEU A 116 -3.77 2.56 10.24
N HIS A 117 -4.80 1.80 10.62
CA HIS A 117 -5.78 2.27 11.61
C HIS A 117 -5.11 2.68 12.92
N ARG A 118 -4.32 1.77 13.49
CA ARG A 118 -3.77 1.92 14.85
C ARG A 118 -2.93 3.19 14.96
N GLU A 119 -2.06 3.46 14.00
CA GLU A 119 -1.21 4.65 14.03
C GLU A 119 -2.04 5.94 13.95
N ALA A 120 -3.04 5.99 13.07
CA ALA A 120 -3.95 7.13 12.97
C ALA A 120 -4.81 7.32 14.23
N ALA A 121 -5.37 6.24 14.78
CA ALA A 121 -6.20 6.27 15.98
C ALA A 121 -5.39 6.69 17.24
N LEU A 122 -4.12 6.32 17.32
CA LEU A 122 -3.23 6.74 18.40
C LEU A 122 -2.99 8.25 18.35
N VAL A 123 -2.71 8.81 17.17
CA VAL A 123 -2.57 10.27 16.99
C VAL A 123 -3.84 10.99 17.44
N ARG A 124 -5.02 10.55 16.94
CA ARG A 124 -6.31 11.12 17.34
C ARG A 124 -6.52 11.06 18.86
N GLY A 125 -6.28 9.91 19.47
CA GLY A 125 -6.47 9.73 20.92
C GLY A 125 -5.51 10.58 21.77
N HIS A 126 -4.30 10.89 21.28
CA HIS A 126 -3.42 11.85 21.94
C HIS A 126 -3.93 13.29 21.80
N MET A 127 -4.43 13.67 20.61
CA MET A 127 -5.03 14.99 20.38
C MET A 127 -6.26 15.22 21.26
N GLU A 128 -7.17 14.25 21.36
CA GLU A 128 -8.40 14.35 22.17
C GLU A 128 -8.10 14.53 23.67
N ARG A 129 -6.94 14.05 24.13
CA ARG A 129 -6.47 14.22 25.51
C ARG A 129 -5.64 15.49 25.74
N GLY A 130 -5.43 16.31 24.70
CA GLY A 130 -4.57 17.49 24.77
C GLY A 130 -3.07 17.19 24.87
N ASP A 131 -2.65 15.94 24.64
CA ASP A 131 -1.27 15.48 24.79
C ASP A 131 -0.47 15.73 23.50
N MET A 132 -0.22 17.01 23.21
CA MET A 132 0.47 17.43 21.99
C MET A 132 1.93 17.00 21.94
N GLU A 133 2.57 16.77 23.08
CA GLU A 133 3.93 16.23 23.12
C GLU A 133 3.99 14.84 22.47
N ARG A 134 3.07 13.94 22.84
CA ARG A 134 2.99 12.61 22.22
C ARG A 134 2.53 12.64 20.77
N VAL A 135 1.68 13.60 20.39
CA VAL A 135 1.34 13.83 18.98
C VAL A 135 2.62 14.15 18.19
N ARG A 136 3.39 15.15 18.62
CA ARG A 136 4.60 15.61 17.93
C ARG A 136 5.68 14.53 17.85
N ALA A 137 5.86 13.75 18.92
CA ALA A 137 6.79 12.61 18.92
C ALA A 137 6.46 11.61 17.79
N ARG A 138 5.17 11.35 17.55
CA ARG A 138 4.68 10.45 16.49
C ARG A 138 4.72 11.06 15.09
N MET A 139 4.68 12.39 14.97
CA MET A 139 4.70 13.06 13.67
C MET A 139 6.05 12.95 12.96
N SER A 140 7.14 12.67 13.69
CA SER A 140 8.50 12.55 13.12
C SER A 140 8.61 11.51 11.99
N SER A 141 7.75 10.48 11.98
CA SER A 141 7.69 9.49 10.90
C SER A 141 6.73 9.85 9.76
N LEU A 142 5.94 10.92 9.90
CA LEU A 142 4.89 11.31 8.96
C LEU A 142 5.21 12.63 8.23
N VAL A 143 5.91 13.55 8.88
CA VAL A 143 6.25 14.85 8.29
C VAL A 143 7.75 14.96 8.01
N SER A 144 8.10 15.67 6.93
CA SER A 144 9.50 15.95 6.59
C SER A 144 10.09 17.15 7.36
N ARG A 145 9.25 17.96 8.01
CA ARG A 145 9.65 19.14 8.80
C ARG A 145 9.77 18.82 10.29
N ASP A 146 10.45 19.69 11.04
CA ASP A 146 10.52 19.59 12.49
C ASP A 146 9.11 19.59 13.13
N PRO A 147 8.71 18.50 13.82
CA PRO A 147 7.39 18.40 14.42
C PRO A 147 7.25 19.19 15.73
N SER A 148 8.33 19.76 16.29
CA SER A 148 8.36 20.40 17.62
C SER A 148 7.29 21.49 17.82
N ASN A 149 6.92 22.19 16.75
CA ASN A 149 5.96 23.29 16.75
C ASN A 149 4.66 22.98 16.01
N LEU A 150 4.37 21.70 15.72
CA LEU A 150 3.12 21.34 15.04
C LEU A 150 1.89 21.69 15.88
N THR A 151 0.91 22.30 15.22
CA THR A 151 -0.44 22.50 15.75
C THR A 151 -1.27 21.22 15.62
N ALA A 152 -2.38 21.13 16.37
CA ALA A 152 -3.31 20.01 16.26
C ALA A 152 -3.90 19.89 14.84
N GLU A 153 -4.19 21.03 14.20
CA GLU A 153 -4.68 21.10 12.82
C GLU A 153 -3.64 20.56 11.83
N GLN A 154 -2.38 20.98 11.93
CA GLN A 154 -1.31 20.51 11.06
C GLN A 154 -1.02 19.01 11.23
N ALA A 155 -1.06 18.51 12.46
CA ALA A 155 -0.89 17.08 12.73
C ALA A 155 -2.12 16.27 12.26
N THR A 156 -3.32 16.86 12.30
CA THR A 156 -4.53 16.27 11.70
C THR A 156 -4.37 16.16 10.19
N ALA A 157 -3.95 17.25 9.53
CA ALA A 157 -3.68 17.29 8.09
C ALA A 157 -2.68 16.20 7.68
N ALA A 158 -1.53 16.12 8.36
CA ALA A 158 -0.50 15.12 8.09
C ALA A 158 -0.99 13.67 8.31
N THR A 159 -1.85 13.45 9.30
CA THR A 159 -2.43 12.12 9.55
C THR A 159 -3.44 11.74 8.48
N VAL A 160 -4.33 12.67 8.09
CA VAL A 160 -5.30 12.46 7.01
C VAL A 160 -4.59 12.19 5.69
N GLU A 161 -3.57 12.99 5.39
CA GLU A 161 -2.69 12.83 4.22
C GLU A 161 -2.08 11.42 4.21
N SER A 162 -1.34 11.07 5.26
CA SER A 162 -0.67 9.78 5.38
C SER A 162 -1.64 8.61 5.24
N VAL A 163 -2.79 8.62 5.93
CA VAL A 163 -3.77 7.52 5.81
C VAL A 163 -4.33 7.43 4.39
N SER A 164 -4.69 8.57 3.79
CA SER A 164 -5.27 8.58 2.45
C SER A 164 -4.28 8.11 1.37
N GLU A 165 -3.02 8.52 1.44
CA GLU A 165 -1.95 8.03 0.57
C GLU A 165 -1.72 6.52 0.76
N ASN A 166 -1.58 6.09 2.03
CA ASN A 166 -1.22 4.72 2.37
C ASN A 166 -2.35 3.70 2.18
N ILE A 167 -3.60 4.09 1.92
CA ILE A 167 -4.67 3.16 1.52
C ILE A 167 -4.23 2.29 0.34
N ASN A 168 -3.57 2.90 -0.64
CA ASN A 168 -3.14 2.21 -1.84
C ASN A 168 -2.05 1.17 -1.51
N ASP A 169 -0.96 1.62 -0.89
CA ASP A 169 0.24 0.81 -0.70
C ASP A 169 0.12 -0.18 0.46
N SER A 170 -0.65 0.18 1.49
CA SER A 170 -0.79 -0.64 2.69
C SER A 170 -1.70 -1.84 2.47
N PHE A 171 -2.68 -1.80 1.56
CA PHE A 171 -3.55 -2.97 1.34
C PHE A 171 -4.16 -3.10 -0.05
N LEU A 172 -4.58 -2.01 -0.71
CA LEU A 172 -5.32 -2.14 -1.97
C LEU A 172 -4.45 -2.74 -3.08
N ALA A 173 -3.28 -2.17 -3.33
CA ALA A 173 -2.37 -2.64 -4.36
C ALA A 173 -1.79 -4.04 -4.07
N PRO A 174 -1.37 -4.38 -2.82
CA PRO A 174 -1.02 -5.76 -2.47
C PRO A 174 -2.12 -6.78 -2.74
N TRP A 175 -3.39 -6.47 -2.41
CA TRP A 175 -4.51 -7.38 -2.66
C TRP A 175 -4.80 -7.56 -4.16
N LEU A 176 -4.69 -6.50 -4.95
CA LEU A 176 -4.86 -6.59 -6.41
C LEU A 176 -3.72 -7.37 -7.06
N ALA A 177 -2.47 -7.15 -6.62
CA ALA A 177 -1.31 -7.90 -7.09
C ALA A 177 -1.45 -9.39 -6.75
N PHE A 178 -1.93 -9.73 -5.56
CA PHE A 178 -2.30 -11.10 -5.19
C PHE A 178 -3.43 -11.64 -6.05
N ALA A 179 -4.48 -10.86 -6.28
CA ALA A 179 -5.62 -11.31 -7.05
C ALA A 179 -5.24 -11.69 -8.49
N ILE A 180 -4.34 -10.93 -9.11
CA ILE A 180 -3.90 -11.14 -10.50
C ILE A 180 -2.82 -12.22 -10.59
N PHE A 181 -1.79 -12.17 -9.73
CA PHE A 181 -0.58 -12.97 -9.88
C PHE A 181 -0.29 -13.92 -8.71
N GLY A 182 -1.19 -14.04 -7.73
CA GLY A 182 -1.01 -14.85 -6.52
C GLY A 182 0.05 -14.29 -5.56
N LEU A 183 0.56 -15.15 -4.67
CA LEU A 183 1.63 -14.79 -3.72
C LEU A 183 2.84 -14.10 -4.39
N PRO A 184 3.34 -14.54 -5.57
CA PRO A 184 4.44 -13.87 -6.25
C PRO A 184 4.16 -12.39 -6.51
N GLY A 185 2.95 -12.05 -6.99
CA GLY A 185 2.56 -10.66 -7.26
C GLY A 185 2.60 -9.78 -6.01
N ALA A 186 2.04 -10.27 -4.91
CA ALA A 186 2.02 -9.55 -3.64
C ALA A 186 3.44 -9.27 -3.12
N PHE A 187 4.34 -10.25 -3.22
CA PHE A 187 5.74 -10.10 -2.78
C PHE A 187 6.56 -9.22 -3.71
N VAL A 188 6.35 -9.29 -5.03
CA VAL A 188 6.96 -8.37 -6.00
C VAL A 188 6.53 -6.94 -5.69
N PHE A 189 5.22 -6.71 -5.55
CA PHE A 189 4.68 -5.40 -5.19
C PHE A 189 5.33 -4.89 -3.89
N ARG A 190 5.33 -5.70 -2.82
CA ARG A 190 5.88 -5.28 -1.54
C ARG A 190 7.38 -5.01 -1.60
N ALA A 191 8.14 -5.79 -2.37
CA ALA A 191 9.57 -5.57 -2.54
C ALA A 191 9.87 -4.24 -3.25
N VAL A 192 9.13 -3.94 -4.32
CA VAL A 192 9.25 -2.65 -5.05
C VAL A 192 8.88 -1.48 -4.16
N ASN A 193 7.75 -1.56 -3.46
CA ASN A 193 7.30 -0.51 -2.54
C ASN A 193 8.28 -0.29 -1.37
N THR A 194 8.85 -1.37 -0.83
CA THR A 194 9.89 -1.27 0.20
C THR A 194 11.15 -0.58 -0.35
N LEU A 195 11.54 -0.89 -1.59
CA LEU A 195 12.68 -0.25 -2.24
C LEU A 195 12.46 1.25 -2.43
N ASP A 196 11.30 1.66 -2.93
CA ASP A 196 10.98 3.07 -3.10
C ASP A 196 11.01 3.83 -1.77
N SER A 197 10.40 3.27 -0.72
CA SER A 197 10.40 3.88 0.62
C SER A 197 11.78 4.01 1.28
N MET A 198 12.80 3.29 0.78
CA MET A 198 14.14 3.31 1.36
C MET A 198 15.14 4.12 0.53
N ILE A 199 15.12 3.92 -0.79
CA ILE A 199 16.11 4.51 -1.70
C ILE A 199 15.49 5.31 -2.83
N GLY A 200 14.16 5.46 -2.92
CA GLY A 200 13.48 6.21 -3.98
C GLY A 200 13.52 7.73 -3.85
N TYR A 201 14.06 8.26 -2.75
CA TYR A 201 14.10 9.70 -2.49
C TYR A 201 15.00 10.47 -3.46
N ARG A 202 14.54 11.64 -3.88
CA ARG A 202 15.34 12.60 -4.65
C ARG A 202 16.52 13.13 -3.82
N GLY A 203 17.56 13.60 -4.50
CA GLY A 203 18.77 14.11 -3.85
C GLY A 203 19.80 13.00 -3.64
N VAL A 204 19.90 12.46 -2.41
CA VAL A 204 20.93 11.47 -2.04
C VAL A 204 20.91 10.23 -2.93
N TYR A 205 19.73 9.80 -3.37
CA TYR A 205 19.55 8.61 -4.21
C TYR A 205 19.10 8.94 -5.64
N GLU A 206 19.34 10.15 -6.15
CA GLU A 206 18.84 10.62 -7.45
C GLU A 206 19.13 9.67 -8.63
N ARG A 207 20.28 8.98 -8.60
CA ARG A 207 20.64 7.96 -9.61
C ARG A 207 20.32 6.55 -9.15
N LEU A 208 20.72 6.17 -7.94
CA LEU A 208 20.55 4.82 -7.40
C LEU A 208 19.07 4.44 -7.24
N GLY A 209 18.27 5.34 -6.70
CA GLY A 209 16.85 5.19 -6.43
C GLY A 209 15.92 5.32 -7.63
N LYS A 210 16.44 5.80 -8.77
CA LYS A 210 15.60 6.20 -9.88
C LYS A 210 14.79 5.04 -10.47
N ALA A 211 15.40 3.85 -10.51
CA ALA A 211 14.75 2.66 -11.02
C ALA A 211 13.64 2.16 -10.07
N SER A 212 13.88 2.17 -8.76
CA SER A 212 12.86 1.77 -7.77
C SER A 212 11.68 2.72 -7.77
N ALA A 213 11.93 4.04 -7.77
CA ALA A 213 10.85 5.03 -7.79
C ALA A 213 10.00 4.94 -9.06
N ARG A 214 10.62 4.75 -10.23
CA ARG A 214 9.88 4.59 -11.49
C ARG A 214 9.10 3.29 -11.57
N LEU A 215 9.65 2.21 -10.99
CA LEU A 215 8.97 0.93 -10.95
C LEU A 215 7.78 0.96 -9.99
N ASP A 216 7.92 1.57 -8.81
CA ASP A 216 6.82 1.79 -7.88
C ASP A 216 5.73 2.64 -8.52
N ASP A 217 6.10 3.78 -9.11
CA ASP A 217 5.18 4.65 -9.84
C ASP A 217 4.39 3.87 -10.90
N LEU A 218 5.06 2.97 -11.65
CA LEU A 218 4.44 2.19 -12.71
C LEU A 218 3.43 1.18 -12.17
N ILE A 219 3.80 0.38 -11.16
CA ILE A 219 2.91 -0.67 -10.63
C ILE A 219 1.73 -0.08 -9.86
N ASN A 220 1.87 1.14 -9.34
CA ASN A 220 0.82 1.86 -8.64
C ASN A 220 -0.10 2.70 -9.54
N LEU A 221 0.14 2.77 -10.86
CA LEU A 221 -0.71 3.55 -11.78
C LEU A 221 -2.20 3.14 -11.70
N ALA A 222 -2.49 1.85 -11.87
CA ALA A 222 -3.87 1.36 -11.84
C ALA A 222 -4.44 1.31 -10.41
N PRO A 223 -3.73 0.75 -9.40
CA PRO A 223 -4.22 0.72 -8.02
C PRO A 223 -4.56 2.10 -7.46
N ALA A 224 -3.71 3.12 -7.67
CA ALA A 224 -3.93 4.45 -7.08
C ALA A 224 -5.18 5.15 -7.66
N ARG A 225 -5.42 4.98 -8.96
CA ARG A 225 -6.64 5.49 -9.63
C ARG A 225 -7.89 4.79 -9.10
N LEU A 226 -7.82 3.46 -8.97
CA LEU A 226 -8.90 2.70 -8.37
C LEU A 226 -9.13 3.14 -6.92
N GLY A 227 -8.07 3.34 -6.13
CA GLY A 227 -8.15 3.84 -4.76
C GLY A 227 -8.86 5.20 -4.66
N GLY A 228 -8.53 6.14 -5.55
CA GLY A 228 -9.25 7.41 -5.67
C GLY A 228 -10.73 7.23 -5.96
N LEU A 229 -11.07 6.40 -6.96
CA LEU A 229 -12.47 6.10 -7.32
C LEU A 229 -13.24 5.42 -6.18
N LEU A 230 -12.60 4.49 -5.47
CA LEU A 230 -13.19 3.83 -4.31
C LEU A 230 -13.39 4.81 -3.15
N LEU A 231 -12.50 5.77 -2.94
CA LEU A 231 -12.67 6.84 -1.95
C LEU A 231 -13.83 7.78 -2.30
N VAL A 232 -13.94 8.17 -3.56
CA VAL A 232 -15.10 8.94 -4.05
C VAL A 232 -16.38 8.15 -3.79
N THR A 233 -16.41 6.86 -4.14
CA THR A 233 -17.57 5.98 -3.91
C THR A 233 -17.89 5.84 -2.43
N ALA A 234 -16.89 5.61 -1.59
CA ALA A 234 -17.03 5.49 -0.14
C ALA A 234 -17.65 6.74 0.49
N SER A 235 -17.28 7.93 0.01
CA SER A 235 -17.81 9.20 0.50
C SER A 235 -19.32 9.37 0.29
N ALA A 236 -19.95 8.59 -0.60
CA ALA A 236 -21.40 8.60 -0.79
C ALA A 236 -22.17 7.92 0.36
N PHE A 237 -21.50 7.05 1.13
CA PHE A 237 -22.11 6.28 2.21
C PHE A 237 -21.74 6.79 3.61
N LEU A 238 -20.83 7.76 3.71
CA LEU A 238 -20.28 8.23 4.99
C LEU A 238 -20.87 9.61 5.37
N PRO A 239 -21.35 9.77 6.61
CA PRO A 239 -21.97 11.01 7.05
C PRO A 239 -20.94 12.15 7.08
N GLY A 240 -21.38 13.33 6.64
CA GLY A 240 -20.53 14.53 6.62
C GLY A 240 -19.50 14.57 5.48
N GLN A 241 -19.54 13.62 4.54
CA GLN A 241 -18.71 13.64 3.34
C GLN A 241 -19.53 13.98 2.08
N ARG A 242 -18.86 14.47 1.02
CA ARG A 242 -19.52 14.93 -0.22
C ARG A 242 -18.93 14.29 -1.47
N VAL A 243 -19.65 13.32 -2.06
CA VAL A 243 -19.23 12.58 -3.27
C VAL A 243 -18.94 13.46 -4.48
N THR A 244 -19.77 14.48 -4.74
CA THR A 244 -19.59 15.39 -5.88
C THR A 244 -18.30 16.20 -5.76
N ARG A 245 -17.94 16.60 -4.53
CA ARG A 245 -16.69 17.31 -4.25
C ARG A 245 -15.49 16.40 -4.26
N ALA A 246 -15.60 15.20 -3.68
CA ALA A 246 -14.56 14.17 -3.76
C ALA A 246 -14.16 13.93 -5.21
N TRP A 247 -15.13 13.71 -6.10
CA TRP A 247 -14.91 13.54 -7.53
C TRP A 247 -14.26 14.78 -8.18
N SER A 248 -14.85 15.96 -7.99
CA SER A 248 -14.37 17.21 -8.61
C SER A 248 -12.94 17.56 -8.19
N ILE A 249 -12.62 17.44 -6.90
CA ILE A 249 -11.29 17.73 -6.39
C ILE A 249 -10.29 16.66 -6.83
N MET A 250 -10.64 15.37 -6.73
CA MET A 250 -9.80 14.29 -7.26
C MET A 250 -9.38 14.59 -8.70
N TRP A 251 -10.35 14.86 -9.58
CA TRP A 251 -10.07 15.10 -10.99
C TRP A 251 -9.23 16.37 -11.23
N ARG A 252 -9.49 17.45 -10.51
CA ARG A 252 -8.78 18.73 -10.68
C ARG A 252 -7.39 18.78 -10.02
N HIS A 253 -7.16 18.01 -8.95
CA HIS A 253 -5.98 18.14 -8.09
C HIS A 253 -5.06 16.90 -8.10
N HIS A 254 -5.47 15.74 -8.63
CA HIS A 254 -4.65 14.51 -8.54
C HIS A 254 -3.23 14.66 -9.12
N GLY A 255 -3.02 15.56 -10.09
CA GLY A 255 -1.74 15.78 -10.74
C GLY A 255 -0.81 16.79 -10.06
N ARG A 256 -1.18 17.30 -8.87
CA ARG A 256 -0.40 18.33 -8.16
C ARG A 256 0.73 17.77 -7.29
N THR A 257 0.72 16.47 -7.03
CA THR A 257 1.77 15.79 -6.25
C THR A 257 2.98 15.45 -7.13
N SER A 258 4.15 15.28 -6.51
CA SER A 258 5.37 14.88 -7.22
C SER A 258 5.28 13.46 -7.78
N SER A 259 4.59 12.55 -7.08
CA SER A 259 4.22 11.23 -7.60
C SER A 259 2.97 11.33 -8.47
N PRO A 260 2.89 10.61 -9.61
CA PRO A 260 1.69 10.50 -10.44
C PRO A 260 0.53 9.75 -9.77
N ASN A 261 0.77 9.13 -8.61
CA ASN A 261 -0.17 8.22 -7.95
C ASN A 261 -0.77 8.80 -6.67
N ALA A 262 0.06 9.35 -5.79
CA ALA A 262 -0.35 9.78 -4.45
C ALA A 262 -1.54 10.76 -4.47
N GLY A 263 -1.55 11.70 -5.42
CA GLY A 263 -2.58 12.73 -5.51
C GLY A 263 -4.00 12.20 -5.75
N TRP A 264 -4.19 10.98 -6.29
CA TRP A 264 -5.53 10.42 -6.53
C TRP A 264 -6.29 10.19 -5.23
N THR A 265 -5.69 9.50 -4.27
CA THR A 265 -6.36 9.18 -2.99
C THR A 265 -6.40 10.40 -2.08
N MET A 266 -5.32 11.17 -2.00
CA MET A 266 -5.25 12.37 -1.16
C MET A 266 -6.25 13.46 -1.59
N SER A 267 -6.35 13.74 -2.89
CA SER A 267 -7.31 14.72 -3.41
C SER A 267 -8.76 14.26 -3.23
N SER A 268 -9.02 12.95 -3.40
CA SER A 268 -10.34 12.37 -3.13
C SER A 268 -10.75 12.57 -1.67
N MET A 269 -9.83 12.31 -0.74
CA MET A 269 -10.06 12.50 0.70
C MET A 269 -10.31 13.98 1.05
N ALA A 270 -9.44 14.88 0.58
CA ALA A 270 -9.57 16.31 0.83
C ALA A 270 -10.91 16.85 0.32
N GLY A 271 -11.31 16.47 -0.90
CA GLY A 271 -12.60 16.83 -1.47
C GLY A 271 -13.80 16.22 -0.74
N ALA A 272 -13.70 14.97 -0.30
CA ALA A 272 -14.75 14.30 0.47
C ALA A 272 -15.01 15.01 1.81
N LEU A 273 -13.94 15.40 2.51
CA LEU A 273 -14.00 16.07 3.81
C LEU A 273 -14.29 17.57 3.72
N GLY A 274 -14.08 18.19 2.56
CA GLY A 274 -14.21 19.64 2.36
C GLY A 274 -13.09 20.43 3.04
N VAL A 275 -11.87 19.89 3.03
CA VAL A 275 -10.67 20.49 3.65
C VAL A 275 -9.56 20.65 2.60
N GLN A 276 -8.50 21.37 2.97
CA GLN A 276 -7.29 21.49 2.16
C GLN A 276 -6.11 20.79 2.85
N LEU A 277 -5.44 19.91 2.12
CA LEU A 277 -4.17 19.30 2.51
C LEU A 277 -3.04 20.04 1.80
N GLU A 278 -2.08 20.54 2.56
CA GLU A 278 -0.98 21.35 2.05
C GLU A 278 0.37 20.80 2.53
N LYS A 279 1.29 20.66 1.57
CA LYS A 279 2.70 20.45 1.84
C LYS A 279 3.48 21.68 1.37
N VAL A 280 4.06 22.38 2.32
CA VAL A 280 4.92 23.55 2.04
C VAL A 280 6.35 23.06 1.89
N ASP A 281 6.76 22.84 0.65
CA ASP A 281 8.11 22.42 0.27
C ASP A 281 8.49 23.04 -1.10
N PRO A 282 9.68 23.65 -1.25
CA PRO A 282 10.08 24.29 -2.50
C PRO A 282 10.15 23.37 -3.72
N ASP A 283 10.48 22.08 -3.51
CA ASP A 283 10.75 21.13 -4.58
C ASP A 283 9.58 20.15 -4.82
N VAL A 284 8.83 19.84 -3.76
CA VAL A 284 7.74 18.84 -3.79
C VAL A 284 6.42 19.31 -3.14
N GLY A 285 6.24 20.62 -2.99
CA GLY A 285 5.04 21.20 -2.38
C GLY A 285 3.78 21.04 -3.21
N TYR A 286 2.62 21.02 -2.54
CA TYR A 286 1.31 20.92 -3.19
C TYR A 286 0.18 21.44 -2.30
N GLN A 287 -0.97 21.72 -2.92
CA GLN A 287 -2.24 22.00 -2.26
C GLN A 287 -3.36 21.18 -2.90
N LEU A 288 -3.98 20.30 -2.11
CA LEU A 288 -5.04 19.38 -2.53
C LEU A 288 -6.33 19.73 -1.77
N GLY A 289 -7.45 19.89 -2.49
CA GLY A 289 -8.69 20.35 -1.88
C GLY A 289 -8.84 21.87 -1.80
N GLU A 290 -9.95 22.29 -1.18
CA GLU A 290 -10.38 23.67 -1.00
C GLU A 290 -10.72 23.88 0.49
N PRO A 291 -10.31 25.00 1.12
CA PRO A 291 -10.42 25.21 2.56
C PRO A 291 -11.82 25.70 2.96
N ASP A 292 -12.86 24.93 2.64
CA ASP A 292 -14.25 25.29 2.96
C ASP A 292 -14.53 25.28 4.46
N ARG A 293 -13.78 24.49 5.21
CA ARG A 293 -13.76 24.48 6.68
C ARG A 293 -12.37 24.10 7.19
N PRO A 294 -12.02 24.45 8.43
CA PRO A 294 -10.78 24.00 9.04
C PRO A 294 -10.73 22.49 9.25
N LEU A 295 -9.52 21.96 9.38
CA LEU A 295 -9.28 20.57 9.77
C LEU A 295 -9.52 20.38 11.27
N GLU A 296 -10.19 19.30 11.62
CA GLU A 296 -10.50 18.95 13.02
C GLU A 296 -10.03 17.52 13.31
N PRO A 297 -9.64 17.18 14.55
CA PRO A 297 -9.18 15.82 14.88
C PRO A 297 -10.16 14.69 14.49
N GLN A 298 -11.47 14.99 14.43
CA GLN A 298 -12.51 14.06 13.98
C GLN A 298 -12.35 13.67 12.50
N ASP A 299 -11.65 14.46 11.69
CA ASP A 299 -11.33 14.12 10.31
C ASP A 299 -10.46 12.87 10.21
N ILE A 300 -9.59 12.60 11.19
CA ILE A 300 -8.85 11.34 11.26
C ILE A 300 -9.84 10.16 11.34
N THR A 301 -10.91 10.28 12.13
CA THR A 301 -11.94 9.24 12.22
C THR A 301 -12.67 9.07 10.89
N ARG A 302 -13.05 10.17 10.23
CA ARG A 302 -13.73 10.13 8.93
C ARG A 302 -12.84 9.48 7.87
N THR A 303 -11.54 9.79 7.86
CA THR A 303 -10.55 9.15 6.98
C THR A 303 -10.38 7.66 7.27
N ILE A 304 -10.34 7.24 8.54
CA ILE A 304 -10.32 5.82 8.94
C ILE A 304 -11.60 5.10 8.48
N GLN A 305 -12.78 5.72 8.58
CA GLN A 305 -14.03 5.14 8.08
C GLN A 305 -13.99 4.95 6.57
N SER A 306 -13.51 5.94 5.83
CA SER A 306 -13.30 5.83 4.38
C SER A 306 -12.29 4.74 4.03
N MET A 307 -11.18 4.63 4.79
CA MET A 307 -10.19 3.56 4.63
C MET A 307 -10.83 2.17 4.73
N TYR A 308 -11.69 1.93 5.72
CA TYR A 308 -12.38 0.65 5.86
C TYR A 308 -13.37 0.37 4.74
N LEU A 309 -14.11 1.38 4.27
CA LEU A 309 -15.08 1.19 3.20
C LEU A 309 -14.37 0.94 1.86
N VAL A 310 -13.25 1.62 1.60
CA VAL A 310 -12.34 1.29 0.50
C VAL A 310 -11.77 -0.11 0.64
N GLY A 311 -11.39 -0.51 1.87
CA GLY A 311 -10.96 -1.87 2.16
C GLY A 311 -12.03 -2.91 1.82
N ALA A 312 -13.29 -2.67 2.20
CA ALA A 312 -14.39 -3.57 1.87
C ALA A 312 -14.62 -3.68 0.36
N PHE A 313 -14.64 -2.56 -0.37
CA PHE A 313 -14.79 -2.55 -1.83
C PHE A 313 -13.59 -3.19 -2.54
N GLY A 314 -12.37 -2.84 -2.12
CA GLY A 314 -11.12 -3.39 -2.66
C GLY A 314 -11.02 -4.89 -2.45
N LEU A 315 -11.41 -5.39 -1.27
CA LEU A 315 -11.48 -6.82 -0.99
C LEU A 315 -12.52 -7.52 -1.87
N ALA A 316 -13.72 -6.95 -2.03
CA ALA A 316 -14.73 -7.51 -2.91
C ALA A 316 -14.24 -7.60 -4.38
N ILE A 317 -13.56 -6.56 -4.86
CA ILE A 317 -12.93 -6.54 -6.20
C ILE A 317 -11.85 -7.62 -6.30
N ALA A 318 -10.94 -7.70 -5.32
CA ALA A 318 -9.87 -8.70 -5.32
C ALA A 318 -10.42 -10.13 -5.33
N LEU A 319 -11.43 -10.43 -4.50
CA LEU A 319 -12.11 -11.73 -4.49
C LEU A 319 -12.80 -12.02 -5.84
N ALA A 320 -13.47 -11.04 -6.44
CA ALA A 320 -14.08 -11.19 -7.76
C ALA A 320 -13.04 -11.48 -8.84
N VAL A 321 -11.91 -10.78 -8.83
CA VAL A 321 -10.79 -11.02 -9.77
C VAL A 321 -10.22 -12.43 -9.59
N ILE A 322 -10.02 -12.88 -8.35
CA ILE A 322 -9.55 -14.25 -8.07
C ILE A 322 -10.54 -15.29 -8.60
N TYR A 323 -11.84 -15.08 -8.37
CA TYR A 323 -12.89 -15.98 -8.85
C TYR A 323 -12.93 -16.06 -10.39
N LEU A 324 -12.84 -14.91 -11.08
CA LEU A 324 -12.82 -14.83 -12.54
C LEU A 324 -11.55 -15.47 -13.11
N ARG A 325 -10.38 -15.22 -12.49
CA ARG A 325 -9.11 -15.84 -12.86
C ARG A 325 -9.19 -17.36 -12.78
N GLY A 326 -9.79 -17.89 -11.71
CA GLY A 326 -10.03 -19.33 -11.56
C GLY A 326 -10.99 -19.90 -12.61
N SER A 327 -12.01 -19.13 -13.01
CA SER A 327 -13.02 -19.57 -13.99
C SER A 327 -12.50 -19.59 -15.43
N ILE A 328 -11.50 -18.76 -15.77
CA ILE A 328 -10.90 -18.70 -17.12
C ILE A 328 -9.81 -19.78 -17.30
N LEU A 329 -9.15 -20.19 -16.20
CA LEU A 329 -8.05 -21.15 -16.22
C LEU A 329 -8.51 -22.62 -16.08
N LEU A 330 -9.80 -22.87 -15.79
CA LEU A 330 -10.43 -24.19 -15.70
C LEU A 330 -11.18 -24.53 -17.00
#